data_AF-A0A9Q0M0K5-F1
#
_entry.id   AF-A0A9Q0M0K5-F1
#
_cell.length_a   1.000
_cell.length_b   1.000
_cell.length_c   1.000
_cell.angle_alpha   90.00
_cell.angle_beta   90.00
_cell.angle_gamma   90.00
#
_symmetry.space_group_name_H-M   'P 1'
#
loop_
_entity.id
_entity.type
_entity.pdbx_description
1 polymer ?
#
loop_
_entity_poly.entity_id
_entity_poly.type
_entity_poly.pdbx_seq_one_letter_code
_entity_poly.pdbx_strand_id
1 'polypeptide(L)'
;MNRQQFQLILVGLIVVLTVSVHAKDVSYMIENNPKCTQKRLEQTEMAVAKMIGFGKHGRKFPDTYEKISLYCKETTRLVAQTESFTKECIRKDVADLLSVILYSVKSHLIRQYCGKSRTNKRVTSMVRTSPCVNEHLLPNDHCVRQFINSTIPLITLEKDNMKIPYTCCNYVKTMGCFEKMIESQTCLKQHRERIIEIIKGLFNGVTDIMCGEYNEGTDKCEKLPPIPRTNKVAKRNYQTFMFLLADVLSSSKGFKE
;
A
#
# COMPACT_ATOMS: atom_id res chain seq x y z
N MET A 1 -50.39 -3.86 19.52
CA MET A 1 -49.16 -3.08 19.77
C MET A 1 -49.57 -1.63 20.03
N ASN A 2 -49.35 -1.11 21.25
CA ASN A 2 -49.83 0.23 21.62
C ASN A 2 -48.98 1.34 20.99
N ARG A 3 -49.60 2.50 20.74
CA ARG A 3 -49.00 3.68 20.08
C ARG A 3 -47.64 4.09 20.67
N GLN A 4 -47.46 3.93 21.99
CA GLN A 4 -46.20 4.21 22.67
C GLN A 4 -45.06 3.22 22.31
N GLN A 5 -45.36 1.94 22.10
CA GLN A 5 -44.34 0.97 21.68
C GLN A 5 -43.88 1.19 20.25
N PHE A 6 -44.78 1.61 19.36
CA PHE A 6 -44.39 1.95 17.98
C PHE A 6 -43.47 3.16 17.91
N GLN A 7 -43.70 4.18 18.75
CA GLN A 7 -42.84 5.37 18.81
C GLN A 7 -41.44 5.05 19.36
N LEU A 8 -41.33 4.19 20.38
CA LEU A 8 -40.03 3.77 20.91
C LEU A 8 -39.21 2.98 19.89
N ILE A 9 -39.86 2.10 19.11
CA ILE A 9 -39.20 1.36 18.03
C ILE A 9 -38.74 2.32 16.92
N LEU A 10 -39.56 3.30 16.54
CA LEU A 10 -39.22 4.27 15.49
C LEU A 10 -38.04 5.16 15.92
N VAL A 11 -38.03 5.65 17.16
CA VAL A 11 -36.92 6.43 17.73
C VAL A 11 -35.67 5.57 17.83
N GLY A 12 -35.78 4.32 18.26
CA GLY A 12 -34.67 3.36 18.28
C GLY A 12 -34.07 3.13 16.89
N LEU A 13 -34.91 2.95 15.86
CA LEU A 13 -34.48 2.83 14.48
C LEU A 13 -33.81 4.12 13.96
N ILE A 14 -34.34 5.30 14.29
CA ILE A 14 -33.74 6.58 13.89
C ILE A 14 -32.39 6.80 14.60
N VAL A 15 -32.26 6.43 15.87
CA VAL A 15 -30.98 6.50 16.61
C VAL A 15 -29.98 5.50 16.03
N VAL A 16 -30.40 4.26 15.73
CA VAL A 16 -29.53 3.26 15.09
C VAL A 16 -29.12 3.71 13.68
N LEU A 17 -30.03 4.28 12.89
CA LEU A 17 -29.74 4.80 11.55
C LEU A 17 -28.82 6.03 11.61
N THR A 18 -29.02 6.95 12.56
CA THR A 18 -28.15 8.14 12.71
C THR A 18 -26.77 7.80 13.25
N VAL A 19 -26.65 6.85 14.18
CA VAL A 19 -25.35 6.32 14.65
C VAL A 19 -24.63 5.53 13.55
N SER A 20 -25.37 4.78 12.72
CA SER A 20 -24.80 4.04 11.58
C SER A 20 -24.35 4.97 10.44
N VAL A 21 -24.92 6.17 10.32
CA VAL A 21 -24.55 7.16 9.29
C VAL A 21 -23.35 8.03 9.72
N HIS A 22 -22.91 7.99 10.99
CA HIS A 22 -21.78 8.80 11.49
C HIS A 22 -20.48 8.04 11.74
N ALA A 23 -20.39 6.76 11.38
CA ALA A 23 -19.09 6.11 11.21
C ALA A 23 -18.46 6.55 9.87
N LYS A 24 -18.13 7.84 9.73
CA LYS A 24 -17.15 8.24 8.71
C LYS A 24 -15.85 7.58 9.13
N ASP A 25 -15.43 6.53 8.40
CA ASP A 25 -14.04 6.12 8.38
C ASP A 25 -13.23 7.38 8.04
N VAL A 26 -12.54 7.94 9.02
CA VAL A 26 -11.79 9.19 8.86
C VAL A 26 -10.54 8.87 8.05
N SER A 27 -10.71 8.78 6.73
CA SER A 27 -9.61 8.90 5.79
C SER A 27 -9.17 10.35 5.81
N TYR A 28 -7.98 10.63 6.34
CA TYR A 28 -7.50 12.00 6.58
C TYR A 28 -7.10 12.72 5.29
N MET A 29 -6.99 11.97 4.19
CA MET A 29 -6.47 12.42 2.91
C MET A 29 -7.53 12.75 1.85
N ILE A 30 -8.78 12.29 1.99
CA ILE A 30 -9.81 12.44 0.94
C ILE A 30 -10.45 13.82 0.99
N GLU A 31 -10.56 14.46 -0.17
CA GLU A 31 -11.27 15.73 -0.32
C GLU A 31 -12.79 15.55 -0.17
N ASN A 32 -13.45 16.58 0.36
CA ASN A 32 -14.91 16.60 0.51
C ASN A 32 -15.59 16.90 -0.84
N ASN A 33 -15.58 15.93 -1.74
CA ASN A 33 -16.16 16.01 -3.08
C ASN A 33 -17.16 14.84 -3.26
N PRO A 34 -18.41 15.08 -3.72
CA PRO A 34 -19.41 14.03 -3.90
C PRO A 34 -18.98 12.88 -4.82
N LYS A 35 -18.06 13.15 -5.75
CA LYS A 35 -17.49 12.14 -6.65
C LYS A 35 -16.48 11.24 -5.93
N CYS A 36 -15.97 11.61 -4.76
CA CYS A 36 -14.89 10.92 -4.05
C CYS A 36 -15.45 9.97 -2.99
N THR A 37 -16.05 8.88 -3.47
CA THR A 37 -16.73 7.90 -2.64
C THR A 37 -15.76 6.84 -2.11
N GLN A 38 -16.11 6.23 -0.97
CA GLN A 38 -15.40 5.08 -0.41
C GLN A 38 -15.25 3.93 -1.43
N LYS A 39 -16.28 3.71 -2.25
CA LYS A 39 -16.23 2.71 -3.33
C LYS A 39 -15.14 3.01 -4.36
N ARG A 40 -14.96 4.28 -4.77
CA ARG A 40 -13.88 4.66 -5.71
C ARG A 40 -12.50 4.52 -5.06
N LEU A 41 -12.39 4.81 -3.77
CA LEU A 41 -11.16 4.58 -3.01
C LEU A 41 -10.81 3.09 -3.02
N GLU A 42 -11.74 2.21 -2.65
CA GLU A 42 -11.54 0.75 -2.66
C GLU A 42 -11.18 0.22 -4.05
N GLN A 43 -11.85 0.70 -5.10
CA GLN A 43 -11.50 0.36 -6.49
C GLN A 43 -10.09 0.79 -6.86
N THR A 44 -9.65 1.94 -6.35
CA THR A 44 -8.31 2.46 -6.58
C THR A 44 -7.27 1.67 -5.78
N GLU A 45 -7.57 1.30 -4.53
CA GLU A 45 -6.72 0.40 -3.74
C GLU A 45 -6.55 -0.96 -4.43
N MET A 46 -7.62 -1.50 -5.00
CA MET A 46 -7.56 -2.73 -5.81
C MET A 46 -6.69 -2.56 -7.05
N ALA A 47 -6.76 -1.39 -7.72
CA ALA A 47 -5.90 -1.10 -8.85
C ALA A 47 -4.42 -1.07 -8.41
N VAL A 48 -4.13 -0.46 -7.27
CA VAL A 48 -2.78 -0.39 -6.70
C VAL A 48 -2.26 -1.78 -6.32
N ALA A 49 -3.07 -2.62 -5.68
CA ALA A 49 -2.70 -3.99 -5.33
C ALA A 49 -2.34 -4.82 -6.58
N LYS A 50 -3.17 -4.75 -7.62
CA LYS A 50 -2.93 -5.44 -8.90
C LYS A 50 -1.69 -4.92 -9.62
N MET A 51 -1.39 -3.63 -9.48
CA MET A 51 -0.26 -2.97 -10.12
C MET A 51 1.07 -3.37 -9.46
N ILE A 52 1.14 -3.37 -8.13
CA ILE A 52 2.32 -3.74 -7.34
C ILE A 52 2.59 -5.25 -7.43
N GLY A 53 1.54 -6.06 -7.56
CA GLY A 53 1.65 -7.51 -7.76
C GLY A 53 1.76 -8.31 -6.46
N PHE A 54 2.16 -7.70 -5.34
CA PHE A 54 2.31 -8.36 -4.04
C PHE A 54 1.10 -8.14 -3.11
N GLY A 55 0.85 -9.11 -2.23
CA GLY A 55 -0.26 -9.10 -1.27
C GLY A 55 -1.52 -9.80 -1.81
N LYS A 56 -2.57 -9.86 -0.98
CA LYS A 56 -3.77 -10.67 -1.21
C LYS A 56 -4.44 -10.47 -2.59
N HIS A 57 -4.40 -9.25 -3.11
CA HIS A 57 -5.04 -8.86 -4.38
C HIS A 57 -4.03 -8.60 -5.50
N GLY A 58 -2.79 -9.07 -5.30
CA GLY A 58 -1.72 -9.02 -6.28
C GLY A 58 -2.08 -9.76 -7.57
N ARG A 59 -1.69 -9.19 -8.71
CA ARG A 59 -1.82 -9.85 -10.01
C ARG A 59 -0.55 -10.66 -10.30
N LYS A 60 -0.72 -11.83 -10.91
CA LYS A 60 0.38 -12.65 -11.43
C LYS A 60 1.29 -11.86 -12.38
N PHE A 61 2.60 -12.04 -12.22
CA PHE A 61 3.60 -11.57 -13.18
C PHE A 61 3.54 -12.40 -14.47
N PRO A 62 3.92 -11.83 -15.63
CA PRO A 62 3.87 -12.55 -16.89
C PRO A 62 4.96 -13.61 -16.92
N ASP A 63 4.56 -14.86 -17.11
CA ASP A 63 5.41 -16.06 -17.17
C ASP A 63 5.72 -16.51 -18.60
N THR A 64 5.25 -15.77 -19.60
CA THR A 64 5.61 -15.95 -21.02
C THR A 64 5.76 -14.59 -21.70
N TYR A 65 6.49 -14.54 -22.81
CA TYR A 65 6.73 -13.30 -23.56
C TYR A 65 5.44 -12.71 -24.16
N GLU A 66 4.48 -13.56 -24.53
CA GLU A 66 3.19 -13.16 -25.09
C GLU A 66 2.36 -12.41 -24.05
N LYS A 67 2.43 -12.83 -22.79
CA LYS A 67 1.69 -12.22 -21.68
C LYS A 67 2.25 -10.87 -21.25
N ILE A 68 3.48 -10.51 -21.63
CA ILE A 68 4.12 -9.24 -21.24
C ILE A 68 3.35 -8.04 -21.78
N SER A 69 2.97 -8.06 -23.06
CA SER A 69 2.26 -6.93 -23.68
C SER A 69 0.95 -6.65 -22.95
N LEU A 70 0.19 -7.71 -22.63
CA LEU A 70 -1.04 -7.61 -21.86
C LEU A 70 -0.78 -7.13 -20.42
N TYR A 71 0.25 -7.66 -19.78
CA TYR A 71 0.66 -7.23 -18.44
C TYR A 71 0.92 -5.73 -18.42
N CYS A 72 1.70 -5.23 -19.37
CA CYS A 72 2.11 -3.84 -19.51
C CYS A 72 0.97 -2.87 -19.87
N LYS A 73 0.10 -3.27 -20.79
CA LYS A 73 -1.10 -2.50 -21.15
C LYS A 73 -1.99 -2.29 -19.91
N GLU A 74 -2.21 -3.36 -19.16
CA GLU A 74 -3.01 -3.30 -17.95
C GLU A 74 -2.32 -2.50 -16.84
N THR A 75 -1.01 -2.68 -16.61
CA THR A 75 -0.27 -1.87 -15.62
C THR A 75 -0.38 -0.38 -15.93
N THR A 76 -0.26 0.02 -17.21
CA THR A 76 -0.42 1.41 -17.64
C THR A 76 -1.84 1.93 -17.37
N ARG A 77 -2.87 1.11 -17.62
CA ARG A 77 -4.26 1.45 -17.32
C ARG A 77 -4.50 1.64 -15.82
N LEU A 78 -3.96 0.75 -14.98
CA LEU A 78 -4.08 0.82 -13.52
C LEU A 78 -3.40 2.06 -12.96
N VAL A 79 -2.19 2.39 -13.46
CA VAL A 79 -1.49 3.63 -13.10
C VAL A 79 -2.34 4.86 -13.42
N ALA A 80 -2.87 4.96 -14.66
CA ALA A 80 -3.68 6.10 -15.06
C ALA A 80 -4.97 6.24 -14.22
N GLN A 81 -5.60 5.11 -13.87
CA GLN A 81 -6.74 5.07 -12.97
C GLN A 81 -6.39 5.63 -11.59
N THR A 82 -5.25 5.20 -11.01
CA THR A 82 -4.80 5.67 -9.70
C THR A 82 -4.42 7.15 -9.72
N GLU A 83 -3.78 7.63 -10.80
CA GLU A 83 -3.44 9.05 -10.96
C GLU A 83 -4.67 9.93 -11.04
N SER A 84 -5.69 9.55 -11.82
CA SER A 84 -6.96 10.30 -11.91
C SER A 84 -7.63 10.39 -10.53
N PHE A 85 -7.75 9.29 -9.80
CA PHE A 85 -8.33 9.32 -8.47
C PHE A 85 -7.52 10.18 -7.51
N THR A 86 -6.19 10.04 -7.52
CA THR A 86 -5.29 10.83 -6.65
C THR A 86 -5.45 12.33 -6.93
N LYS A 87 -5.50 12.74 -8.20
CA LYS A 87 -5.66 14.14 -8.58
C LYS A 87 -7.04 14.72 -8.23
N GLU A 88 -8.09 13.92 -8.33
CA GLU A 88 -9.47 14.38 -8.17
C GLU A 88 -9.99 14.32 -6.73
N CYS A 89 -9.42 13.44 -5.91
CA CYS A 89 -10.02 13.04 -4.65
C CYS A 89 -9.08 13.06 -3.45
N ILE A 90 -7.77 13.24 -3.66
CA ILE A 90 -6.80 13.29 -2.58
C ILE A 90 -6.30 14.72 -2.45
N ARG A 91 -6.21 15.21 -1.21
CA ARG A 91 -5.62 16.53 -0.91
C ARG A 91 -4.26 16.67 -1.58
N LYS A 92 -3.97 17.87 -2.08
CA LYS A 92 -2.78 18.15 -2.91
C LYS A 92 -1.45 17.68 -2.30
N ASP A 93 -1.20 17.99 -1.03
CA ASP A 93 0.00 17.60 -0.29
C ASP A 93 0.19 16.08 -0.24
N VAL A 94 -0.90 15.34 0.01
CA VAL A 94 -0.89 13.88 -0.01
C VAL A 94 -0.78 13.34 -1.43
N ALA A 95 -1.42 14.00 -2.40
CA ALA A 95 -1.38 13.63 -3.82
C ALA A 95 0.04 13.74 -4.40
N ASP A 96 0.82 14.74 -3.98
CA ASP A 96 2.22 14.91 -4.38
C ASP A 96 3.08 13.74 -3.90
N LEU A 97 2.92 13.32 -2.64
CA LEU A 97 3.58 12.12 -2.10
C LEU A 97 3.16 10.85 -2.87
N LEU A 98 1.85 10.65 -3.08
CA LEU A 98 1.35 9.50 -3.82
C LEU A 98 1.89 9.48 -5.26
N SER A 99 2.11 10.65 -5.86
CA SER A 99 2.73 10.79 -7.17
C SER A 99 4.18 10.32 -7.20
N VAL A 100 4.95 10.49 -6.11
CA VAL A 100 6.30 9.92 -5.96
C VAL A 100 6.26 8.38 -5.93
N ILE A 101 5.31 7.79 -5.21
CA ILE A 101 5.09 6.34 -5.20
C ILE A 101 4.75 5.86 -6.61
N LEU A 102 3.80 6.50 -7.28
CA LEU A 102 3.39 6.16 -8.65
C LEU A 102 4.53 6.32 -9.65
N TYR A 103 5.36 7.34 -9.48
CA TYR A 103 6.56 7.52 -10.29
C TYR A 103 7.53 6.35 -10.13
N SER A 104 7.75 5.88 -8.90
CA SER A 104 8.59 4.71 -8.62
C SER A 104 8.05 3.47 -9.32
N VAL A 105 6.73 3.25 -9.25
CA VAL A 105 6.07 2.15 -9.97
C VAL A 105 6.22 2.29 -11.49
N LYS A 106 5.98 3.48 -12.06
CA LYS A 106 6.17 3.75 -13.50
C LYS A 106 7.61 3.47 -13.93
N SER A 107 8.58 3.93 -13.14
CA SER A 107 9.99 3.77 -13.43
C SER A 107 10.42 2.31 -13.36
N HIS A 108 10.08 1.61 -12.28
CA HIS A 108 10.56 0.25 -12.01
C HIS A 108 9.75 -0.84 -12.72
N LEU A 109 8.43 -0.71 -12.90
CA LEU A 109 7.63 -1.71 -13.61
C LEU A 109 7.47 -1.40 -15.09
N ILE A 110 7.04 -0.19 -15.44
CA ILE A 110 6.71 0.13 -16.84
C ILE A 110 7.98 0.37 -17.64
N ARG A 111 8.84 1.31 -17.24
CA ARG A 111 10.03 1.65 -18.06
C ARG A 111 11.01 0.47 -18.17
N GLN A 112 11.20 -0.30 -17.10
CA GLN A 112 12.16 -1.42 -17.12
C GLN A 112 11.66 -2.67 -17.86
N TYR A 113 10.37 -2.98 -17.79
CA TYR A 113 9.84 -4.27 -18.28
C TYR A 113 8.84 -4.14 -19.43
N CYS A 114 8.31 -2.95 -19.70
CA CYS A 114 7.33 -2.70 -20.76
C CYS A 114 7.91 -1.98 -21.99
N GLY A 115 9.24 -1.89 -22.08
CA GLY A 115 9.93 -1.39 -23.28
C GLY A 115 9.80 -2.35 -24.47
N LYS A 116 10.03 -1.82 -25.68
CA LYS A 116 9.77 -2.53 -26.95
C LYS A 116 10.67 -3.76 -27.24
N SER A 117 11.71 -4.01 -26.46
CA SER A 117 12.71 -5.04 -26.79
C SER A 117 12.47 -6.37 -26.06
N ARG A 118 12.17 -7.43 -26.84
CA ARG A 118 12.15 -8.82 -26.37
C ARG A 118 13.54 -9.35 -25.95
N THR A 119 14.62 -8.68 -26.35
CA THR A 119 16.00 -9.03 -25.97
C THR A 119 16.45 -8.34 -24.68
N ASN A 120 15.55 -7.62 -24.00
CA ASN A 120 15.86 -7.01 -22.72
C ASN A 120 16.09 -8.09 -21.66
N LYS A 121 17.33 -8.21 -21.16
CA LYS A 121 17.71 -9.17 -20.10
C LYS A 121 16.79 -9.10 -18.87
N ARG A 122 16.25 -7.92 -18.54
CA ARG A 122 15.30 -7.74 -17.42
C ARG A 122 13.97 -8.42 -17.69
N VAL A 123 13.48 -8.32 -18.93
CA VAL A 123 12.26 -8.98 -19.38
C VAL A 123 12.45 -10.51 -19.36
N THR A 124 13.55 -11.01 -19.92
CA THR A 124 13.89 -12.44 -19.85
C THR A 124 13.99 -12.94 -18.42
N SER A 125 14.64 -12.18 -17.53
CA SER A 125 14.72 -12.51 -16.10
C SER A 125 13.34 -12.54 -15.45
N MET A 126 12.48 -11.56 -15.72
CA MET A 126 11.12 -11.54 -15.18
C MET A 126 10.36 -12.78 -15.62
N VAL A 127 10.30 -13.08 -16.92
CA VAL A 127 9.61 -14.27 -17.45
C VAL A 127 10.13 -15.56 -16.81
N ARG A 128 11.46 -15.71 -16.66
CA ARG A 128 12.06 -16.89 -16.03
C ARG A 128 11.70 -17.04 -14.55
N THR A 129 11.63 -15.93 -13.81
CA THR A 129 11.39 -15.92 -12.37
C THR A 129 9.89 -15.93 -12.02
N SER A 130 9.03 -15.45 -12.93
CA SER A 130 7.59 -15.31 -12.74
C SER A 130 6.86 -16.58 -12.29
N PRO A 131 7.11 -17.79 -12.83
CA PRO A 131 6.42 -19.00 -12.37
C PRO A 131 6.58 -19.23 -10.86
N CYS A 132 7.83 -19.20 -10.38
CA CYS A 132 8.15 -19.42 -8.97
C CYS A 132 7.61 -18.28 -8.08
N VAL A 133 7.69 -17.02 -8.54
CA VAL A 133 7.07 -15.88 -7.82
C VAL A 133 5.56 -16.03 -7.74
N ASN A 134 4.90 -16.38 -8.83
CA ASN A 134 3.45 -16.55 -8.90
C ASN A 134 2.95 -17.70 -8.02
N GLU A 135 3.77 -18.71 -7.80
CA GLU A 135 3.44 -19.89 -7.00
C GLU A 135 3.71 -19.70 -5.51
N HIS A 136 4.87 -19.16 -5.16
CA HIS A 136 5.31 -19.14 -3.75
C HIS A 136 5.29 -17.77 -3.09
N LEU A 137 5.54 -16.70 -3.87
CA LEU A 137 5.70 -15.36 -3.33
C LEU A 137 4.39 -14.59 -3.31
N LEU A 138 3.64 -14.60 -4.43
CA LEU A 138 2.40 -13.82 -4.54
C LEU A 138 1.25 -14.30 -3.65
N PRO A 139 0.98 -15.61 -3.52
CA PRO A 139 -0.11 -16.08 -2.67
C PRO A 139 0.17 -15.83 -1.18
N ASN A 140 1.43 -15.58 -0.82
CA ASN A 140 1.85 -15.39 0.55
C ASN A 140 1.91 -13.89 0.91
N ASP A 141 0.81 -13.37 1.41
CA ASP A 141 0.65 -11.96 1.78
C ASP A 141 1.14 -11.62 3.21
N HIS A 142 1.76 -12.55 3.94
CA HIS A 142 2.07 -12.36 5.36
C HIS A 142 3.00 -11.15 5.62
N CYS A 143 4.04 -10.94 4.80
CA CYS A 143 4.94 -9.79 4.97
C CYS A 143 4.22 -8.46 4.75
N VAL A 144 3.30 -8.41 3.78
CA VAL A 144 2.46 -7.22 3.52
C VAL A 144 1.47 -7.00 4.66
N ARG A 145 0.82 -8.05 5.16
CA ARG A 145 -0.07 -7.95 6.33
C ARG A 145 0.68 -7.53 7.58
N GLN A 146 1.89 -8.03 7.80
CA GLN A 146 2.74 -7.62 8.91
C GLN A 146 3.05 -6.12 8.83
N PHE A 147 3.39 -5.61 7.64
CA PHE A 147 3.60 -4.18 7.43
C PHE A 147 2.34 -3.39 7.80
N ILE A 148 1.19 -3.78 7.24
CA ILE A 148 -0.09 -3.09 7.44
C ILE A 148 -0.45 -3.08 8.93
N ASN A 149 -0.46 -4.24 9.58
CA ASN A 149 -0.84 -4.39 10.98
C ASN A 149 0.09 -3.63 11.93
N SER A 150 1.38 -3.57 11.62
CA SER A 150 2.37 -2.83 12.43
C SER A 150 2.28 -1.32 12.22
N THR A 151 1.70 -0.87 11.11
CA THR A 151 1.69 0.54 10.68
C THR A 151 0.34 1.22 10.95
N ILE A 152 -0.78 0.49 10.92
CA ILE A 152 -2.12 1.00 11.26
C ILE A 152 -2.16 1.79 12.59
N PRO A 153 -1.54 1.32 13.70
CA PRO A 153 -1.55 2.05 14.97
C PRO A 153 -0.90 3.44 14.89
N LEU A 154 -0.04 3.69 13.90
CA LEU A 154 0.64 4.97 13.74
C LEU A 154 -0.29 6.09 13.29
N ILE A 155 -1.43 5.77 12.67
CA ILE A 155 -2.42 6.78 12.25
C ILE A 155 -2.97 7.55 13.46
N THR A 156 -3.20 6.84 14.57
CA THR A 156 -3.78 7.41 15.79
C THR A 156 -2.72 7.75 16.84
N LEU A 157 -1.43 7.58 16.52
CA LEU A 157 -0.33 7.93 17.40
C LEU A 157 -0.27 9.45 17.59
N GLU A 158 -0.27 9.91 18.83
CA GLU A 158 -0.28 11.35 19.15
C GLU A 158 1.10 12.00 18.95
N LYS A 159 2.17 11.20 19.03
CA LYS A 159 3.55 11.64 18.85
C LYS A 159 3.92 11.64 17.36
N ASP A 160 3.53 12.70 16.65
CA ASP A 160 3.69 12.84 15.19
C ASP A 160 5.13 12.62 14.69
N ASN A 161 6.13 13.14 15.40
CA ASN A 161 7.54 13.02 15.01
C ASN A 161 8.07 11.57 15.03
N MET A 162 7.33 10.62 15.60
CA MET A 162 7.69 9.21 15.61
C MET A 162 7.02 8.39 14.50
N LYS A 163 6.00 8.93 13.81
CA LYS A 163 5.26 8.20 12.78
C LYS A 163 6.17 7.78 11.61
N ILE A 164 7.04 8.69 11.15
CA ILE A 164 8.01 8.41 10.07
C ILE A 164 9.04 7.36 10.52
N PRO A 165 9.78 7.53 11.64
CA PRO A 165 10.68 6.50 12.16
C PRO A 165 10.06 5.12 12.27
N TYR A 166 8.87 5.00 12.88
CA TYR A 166 8.20 3.71 13.01
C TYR A 166 7.80 3.11 11.66
N THR A 167 7.30 3.92 10.74
CA THR A 167 6.91 3.48 9.40
C THR A 167 8.12 2.94 8.64
N CYS A 168 9.25 3.65 8.70
CA CYS A 168 10.50 3.22 8.08
C CYS A 168 11.06 1.94 8.70
N CYS A 169 11.01 1.80 10.01
CA CYS A 169 11.43 0.56 10.66
C CYS A 169 10.48 -0.61 10.41
N ASN A 170 9.18 -0.36 10.23
CA ASN A 170 8.24 -1.37 9.74
C ASN A 170 8.58 -1.80 8.32
N TYR A 171 8.98 -0.88 7.45
CA TYR A 171 9.47 -1.21 6.10
C TYR A 171 10.72 -2.10 6.16
N VAL A 172 11.73 -1.76 6.97
CA VAL A 172 12.94 -2.58 7.17
C VAL A 172 12.57 -4.01 7.62
N LYS A 173 11.68 -4.15 8.60
CA LYS A 173 11.20 -5.47 9.06
C LYS A 173 10.49 -6.24 7.94
N THR A 174 9.70 -5.55 7.12
CA THR A 174 9.01 -6.16 5.97
C THR A 174 9.98 -6.59 4.89
N MET A 175 11.05 -5.84 4.62
CA MET A 175 12.10 -6.26 3.70
C MET A 175 12.80 -7.53 4.19
N GLY A 176 13.17 -7.60 5.48
CA GLY A 176 13.74 -8.82 6.06
C GLY A 176 12.78 -10.02 6.02
N CYS A 177 11.47 -9.78 6.11
CA CYS A 177 10.45 -10.82 5.91
C CYS A 177 10.45 -11.36 4.47
N PHE A 178 10.48 -10.46 3.47
CA PHE A 178 10.58 -10.86 2.07
C PHE A 178 11.86 -11.64 1.78
N GLU A 179 13.00 -11.23 2.33
CA GLU A 179 14.27 -11.93 2.17
C GLU A 179 14.19 -13.38 2.69
N LYS A 180 13.69 -13.58 3.91
CA LYS A 180 13.50 -14.93 4.49
C LYS A 180 12.58 -15.79 3.64
N MET A 181 11.49 -15.21 3.14
CA MET A 181 10.53 -15.92 2.28
C MET A 181 11.18 -16.33 0.95
N ILE A 182 11.97 -15.45 0.33
CA ILE A 182 12.73 -15.75 -0.90
C ILE A 182 13.77 -16.84 -0.65
N GLU A 183 14.47 -16.79 0.48
CA GLU A 183 15.49 -17.77 0.84
C GLU A 183 14.91 -19.15 1.17
N SER A 184 13.66 -19.20 1.62
CA SER A 184 12.96 -20.47 1.93
C SER A 184 12.61 -21.30 0.69
N GLN A 185 12.69 -20.73 -0.52
CA GLN A 185 12.30 -21.38 -1.76
C GLN A 185 13.49 -21.47 -2.72
N THR A 186 13.91 -22.68 -3.07
CA THR A 186 15.07 -22.92 -3.95
C THR A 186 14.96 -22.17 -5.28
N CYS A 187 13.78 -22.13 -5.90
CA CYS A 187 13.56 -21.45 -7.18
C CYS A 187 13.55 -19.91 -7.08
N LEU A 188 13.27 -19.33 -5.91
CA LEU A 188 13.35 -17.88 -5.67
C LEU A 188 14.77 -17.47 -5.30
N LYS A 189 15.46 -18.29 -4.49
CA LYS A 189 16.82 -18.02 -3.97
C LYS A 189 17.82 -17.67 -5.07
N GLN A 190 17.80 -18.40 -6.19
CA GLN A 190 18.64 -18.13 -7.37
C GLN A 190 18.38 -16.78 -8.05
N HIS A 191 17.29 -16.09 -7.69
CA HIS A 191 16.88 -14.79 -8.23
C HIS A 191 16.71 -13.75 -7.13
N ARG A 192 17.24 -14.02 -5.93
CA ARG A 192 17.05 -13.20 -4.71
C ARG A 192 17.31 -11.73 -4.95
N GLU A 193 18.48 -11.38 -5.46
CA GLU A 193 18.89 -9.99 -5.70
C GLU A 193 17.89 -9.26 -6.60
N ARG A 194 17.46 -9.90 -7.70
CA ARG A 194 16.54 -9.28 -8.65
C ARG A 194 15.13 -9.11 -8.08
N ILE A 195 14.64 -10.09 -7.33
CA ILE A 195 13.33 -10.00 -6.68
C ILE A 195 13.33 -8.88 -5.63
N ILE A 196 14.38 -8.82 -4.81
CA ILE A 196 14.54 -7.75 -3.81
C ILE A 196 14.69 -6.38 -4.48
N GLU A 197 15.45 -6.25 -5.57
CA GLU A 197 15.56 -4.99 -6.33
C GLU A 197 14.19 -4.54 -6.88
N ILE A 198 13.36 -5.46 -7.36
CA ILE A 198 11.99 -5.14 -7.80
C ILE A 198 11.18 -4.62 -6.62
N ILE A 199 11.16 -5.34 -5.51
CA ILE A 199 10.39 -4.96 -4.32
C ILE A 199 10.86 -3.58 -3.84
N LYS A 200 12.16 -3.40 -3.58
CA LYS A 200 12.75 -2.12 -3.14
C LYS A 200 12.45 -0.99 -4.11
N GLY A 201 12.60 -1.22 -5.41
CA GLY A 201 12.32 -0.22 -6.44
C GLY A 201 10.89 0.35 -6.43
N LEU A 202 9.91 -0.39 -5.90
CA LEU A 202 8.55 0.14 -5.74
C LEU A 202 8.44 1.18 -4.60
N PHE A 203 9.39 1.17 -3.66
CA PHE A 203 9.40 2.03 -2.47
C PHE A 203 10.52 3.06 -2.46
N ASN A 204 11.59 2.88 -3.24
CA ASN A 204 12.80 3.72 -3.20
C ASN A 204 12.48 5.23 -3.18
N GLY A 205 11.60 5.71 -4.06
CA GLY A 205 11.28 7.14 -4.10
C GLY A 205 10.74 7.69 -2.79
N VAL A 206 10.02 6.90 -2.00
CA VAL A 206 9.51 7.33 -0.68
C VAL A 206 10.53 7.08 0.42
N THR A 207 11.19 5.92 0.44
CA THR A 207 12.14 5.57 1.51
C THR A 207 13.36 6.49 1.49
N ASP A 208 13.84 6.87 0.31
CA ASP A 208 15.00 7.75 0.15
C ASP A 208 14.70 9.17 0.64
N ILE A 209 13.46 9.63 0.46
CA ILE A 209 13.02 10.95 0.92
C ILE A 209 12.73 10.97 2.42
N MET A 210 12.07 9.92 2.94
CA MET A 210 11.46 9.98 4.26
C MET A 210 12.26 9.31 5.37
N CYS A 211 13.01 8.25 5.05
CA CYS A 211 13.54 7.37 6.10
C CYS A 211 14.87 7.82 6.67
N GLY A 212 15.66 8.60 5.95
CA GLY A 212 16.94 9.12 6.44
C GLY A 212 17.79 8.01 7.07
N GLU A 213 18.11 8.14 8.36
CA GLU A 213 18.90 7.15 9.11
C GLU A 213 18.13 5.87 9.49
N TYR A 214 16.80 5.84 9.42
CA TYR A 214 15.96 4.67 9.77
C TYR A 214 15.88 3.69 8.59
N ASN A 215 16.99 3.06 8.27
CA ASN A 215 17.13 2.14 7.13
C ASN A 215 17.86 0.84 7.54
N GLU A 216 18.03 -0.08 6.59
CA GLU A 216 18.68 -1.39 6.81
C GLU A 216 20.17 -1.30 7.18
N GLY A 217 20.82 -0.16 6.93
CA GLY A 217 22.25 0.05 7.15
C GLY A 217 22.62 0.63 8.52
N THR A 218 21.66 0.86 9.42
CA THR A 218 21.92 1.43 10.75
C THR A 218 21.22 0.65 11.87
N ASP A 219 21.66 0.86 13.11
CA ASP A 219 21.03 0.28 14.30
C ASP A 219 19.85 1.11 14.85
N LYS A 220 19.42 2.16 14.13
CA LYS A 220 18.39 3.10 14.59
C LYS A 220 17.04 2.42 14.82
N CYS A 221 16.71 1.43 13.99
CA CYS A 221 15.46 0.68 14.13
C CYS A 221 15.46 -0.31 15.30
N GLU A 222 16.64 -0.78 15.72
CA GLU A 222 16.78 -1.66 16.89
C GLU A 222 16.67 -0.87 18.20
N LYS A 223 17.13 0.39 18.18
CA LYS A 223 17.07 1.33 19.31
C LYS A 223 15.73 2.04 19.45
N LEU A 224 14.80 1.87 18.50
CA LEU A 224 13.52 2.54 18.53
C LEU A 224 12.62 1.91 19.62
N PRO A 225 12.09 2.69 20.57
CA PRO A 225 11.25 2.16 21.63
C PRO A 225 9.97 1.53 21.06
N PRO A 226 9.31 0.59 21.76
CA PRO A 226 8.05 0.02 21.28
C PRO A 226 6.99 1.12 21.07
N ILE A 227 6.10 0.92 20.10
CA ILE A 227 5.00 1.85 19.83
C ILE A 227 4.16 1.97 21.10
N PRO A 228 3.92 3.19 21.61
CA PRO A 228 3.04 3.39 22.76
C PRO A 228 1.66 2.81 22.48
N ARG A 229 1.07 2.12 23.47
CA ARG A 229 -0.29 1.58 23.33
C ARG A 229 -1.27 2.74 23.17
N THR A 230 -2.10 2.66 22.13
CA THR A 230 -3.19 3.59 21.89
C THR A 230 -4.53 2.88 22.07
N ASN A 231 -5.47 3.56 22.73
CA ASN A 231 -6.85 3.07 22.86
C ASN A 231 -7.68 3.39 21.60
N LYS A 232 -7.12 4.16 20.65
CA LYS A 232 -7.79 4.57 19.41
C LYS A 232 -7.43 3.61 18.28
N VAL A 233 -8.41 2.90 17.75
CA VAL A 233 -8.24 1.99 16.61
C VAL A 233 -8.68 2.68 15.33
N ALA A 234 -7.80 2.75 14.32
CA ALA A 234 -8.21 3.12 12.97
C ALA A 234 -9.07 1.98 12.39
N LYS A 235 -10.29 2.28 11.97
CA LYS A 235 -11.29 1.27 11.57
C LYS A 235 -11.24 0.87 10.09
N ARG A 236 -10.34 1.48 9.31
CA ARG A 236 -10.25 1.24 7.87
C ARG A 236 -9.44 -0.01 7.55
N ASN A 237 -9.98 -0.83 6.64
CA ASN A 237 -9.29 -1.97 6.04
C ASN A 237 -8.40 -1.51 4.87
N TYR A 238 -7.10 -1.40 5.10
CA TYR A 238 -6.13 -1.09 4.05
C TYR A 238 -5.79 -2.33 3.24
N GLN A 239 -5.81 -2.19 1.92
CA GLN A 239 -5.46 -3.27 1.01
C GLN A 239 -4.02 -3.17 0.52
N THR A 240 -3.45 -1.97 0.61
CA THR A 240 -2.12 -1.65 0.11
C THR A 240 -1.41 -0.72 1.08
N PHE A 241 -0.08 -0.74 1.06
CA PHE A 241 0.72 0.19 1.84
C PHE A 241 0.54 1.64 1.37
N MET A 242 0.27 1.89 0.09
CA MET A 242 0.28 3.24 -0.50
C MET A 242 -0.69 4.18 0.21
N PHE A 243 -1.94 3.75 0.38
CA PHE A 243 -2.96 4.55 1.06
C PHE A 243 -2.83 4.53 2.59
N LEU A 244 -2.24 3.47 3.15
CA LEU A 244 -1.88 3.44 4.56
C LEU A 244 -0.81 4.48 4.90
N LEU A 245 0.25 4.56 4.10
CA LEU A 245 1.30 5.56 4.24
C LEU A 245 0.73 6.97 4.13
N ALA A 246 -0.14 7.20 3.15
CA ALA A 246 -0.84 8.48 2.98
C ALA A 246 -1.69 8.86 4.21
N ASP A 247 -2.43 7.92 4.79
CA ASP A 247 -3.21 8.18 6.01
C ASP A 247 -2.31 8.40 7.24
N VAL A 248 -1.22 7.65 7.40
CA VAL A 248 -0.23 7.89 8.48
C VAL A 248 0.32 9.31 8.38
N LEU A 249 0.72 9.75 7.19
CA LEU A 249 1.35 11.04 7.01
C LEU A 249 0.35 12.19 7.13
N SER A 250 -0.81 12.07 6.49
CA SER A 250 -1.87 13.08 6.58
C SER A 250 -2.52 13.21 7.96
N SER A 251 -2.36 12.19 8.82
CA SER A 251 -2.74 12.25 10.25
C SER A 251 -1.77 13.08 11.10
N SER A 252 -0.58 13.40 10.59
CA SER A 252 0.41 14.22 11.29
C SER A 252 0.05 15.69 11.18
N LYS A 253 0.11 16.44 12.28
CA LYS A 253 -0.24 17.87 12.28
C LYS A 253 0.67 18.69 11.38
N GLY A 254 1.97 18.41 11.40
CA GLY A 254 2.98 19.10 10.57
C GLY A 254 2.96 18.74 9.08
N PHE A 255 2.06 17.85 8.64
CA PHE A 255 1.87 17.58 7.21
C PHE A 255 0.81 18.50 6.58
N LYS A 256 0.06 19.27 7.39
CA LYS A 256 -1.06 20.12 6.93
C LYS A 256 -0.68 21.58 6.62
N GLU A 257 0.61 21.92 6.72
CA GLU A 257 1.16 23.27 6.46
C GLU A 257 1.85 23.31 5.09
#